data_AF-A0A7C4GNF1-F1
#
_entry.id   AF-A0A7C4GNF1-F1
#
_cell.length_a   1.000
_cell.length_b   1.000
_cell.length_c   1.000
_cell.angle_alpha   90.00
_cell.angle_beta   90.00
_cell.angle_gamma   90.00
#
_symmetry.space_group_name_H-M   'P 1'
#
loop_
_entity.id
_entity.type
_entity.pdbx_description
1 polymer ?
#
loop_
_entity_poly.entity_id
_entity_poly.type
_entity_poly.pdbx_seq_one_letter_code
_entity_poly.pdbx_strand_id
1 'polypeptide(L)'
;QSDMEKLARATGGRIVTDLDDLTPQDLGTAGVVEARKIGEDKMIFVEGCKNPRSVGILIRAGLERMVDEAERAMTDALSVVSDVIEHNKIVAGGGAVEVEIAKELRDYAAKVGGREQLAIEAFADAIEIIPRTLAENAGLEPIDIIVELRAAHEKTDGCPMGVNVFTGKVEDMYNNGVVEPAIVKEQAVKSATESASMILRIDDVIAASKPKEEKEKEKPPSETESEEF
;
A
#
# COMPACT_ATOMS: atom_id res chain seq x y z
N GLN A 1 9.64 12.44 -12.79
CA GLN A 1 10.39 13.66 -12.45
C GLN A 1 11.82 13.49 -12.94
N SER A 2 12.38 14.52 -13.57
CA SER A 2 13.76 14.51 -14.07
C SER A 2 14.75 14.71 -12.93
N ASP A 3 15.95 14.13 -13.01
CA ASP A 3 16.99 14.30 -11.98
C ASP A 3 17.43 15.77 -11.81
N MET A 4 17.29 16.57 -12.87
CA MET A 4 17.50 18.03 -12.79
C MET A 4 16.50 18.70 -11.84
N GLU A 5 15.24 18.27 -11.82
CA GLU A 5 14.22 18.82 -10.91
C GLU A 5 14.50 18.46 -9.45
N LYS A 6 14.95 17.21 -9.22
CA LYS A 6 15.36 16.75 -7.89
C LYS A 6 16.57 17.54 -7.39
N LEU A 7 17.57 17.74 -8.24
CA LEU A 7 18.77 18.50 -7.90
C LEU A 7 18.45 19.98 -7.61
N ALA A 8 17.58 20.60 -8.40
CA ALA A 8 17.07 21.94 -8.16
C ALA A 8 16.37 22.04 -6.79
N ARG A 9 15.47 21.09 -6.46
CA ARG A 9 14.78 21.03 -5.17
C ARG A 9 15.73 20.75 -3.99
N ALA A 10 16.76 19.94 -4.19
CA ALA A 10 17.73 19.60 -3.16
C ALA A 10 18.63 20.80 -2.84
N THR A 11 19.14 21.49 -3.86
CA THR A 11 20.12 22.58 -3.72
C THR A 11 19.49 23.97 -3.55
N GLY A 12 18.19 24.11 -3.85
CA GLY A 12 17.47 25.38 -3.88
C GLY A 12 17.67 26.18 -5.17
N GLY A 13 18.37 25.63 -6.17
CA GLY A 13 18.57 26.28 -7.46
C GLY A 13 17.30 26.26 -8.33
N ARG A 14 17.23 27.18 -9.30
CA ARG A 14 16.17 27.21 -10.33
C ARG A 14 16.72 26.66 -11.63
N ILE A 15 15.94 25.83 -12.31
CA ILE A 15 16.28 25.38 -13.67
C ILE A 15 16.06 26.58 -14.61
N VAL A 16 17.13 27.00 -15.29
CA VAL A 16 17.10 28.06 -16.30
C VAL A 16 17.45 27.44 -17.65
N THR A 17 16.67 27.78 -18.67
CA THR A 17 16.83 27.25 -20.04
C THR A 17 17.68 28.14 -20.93
N ASP A 18 17.76 29.43 -20.62
CA ASP A 18 18.58 30.43 -21.31
C ASP A 18 19.69 30.92 -20.39
N LEU A 19 20.91 31.08 -20.92
CA LEU A 19 22.05 31.58 -20.16
C LEU A 19 21.94 33.07 -19.88
N ASP A 20 21.27 33.83 -20.75
CA ASP A 20 21.11 35.29 -20.59
C ASP A 20 20.15 35.64 -19.44
N ASP A 21 19.25 34.71 -19.08
CA ASP A 21 18.29 34.84 -17.97
C ASP A 21 18.87 34.37 -16.62
N LEU A 22 20.11 33.88 -16.59
CA LEU A 22 20.73 33.33 -15.39
C LEU A 22 21.14 34.43 -14.42
N THR A 23 20.57 34.39 -13.22
CA THR A 23 20.91 35.32 -12.14
C THR A 23 21.56 34.60 -10.96
N PRO A 24 22.35 35.30 -10.09
CA PRO A 24 22.91 34.69 -8.88
C PRO A 24 21.86 34.07 -7.95
N GLN A 25 20.62 34.54 -7.99
CA GLN A 25 19.49 33.99 -7.23
C GLN A 25 19.05 32.61 -7.70
N ASP A 26 19.40 32.22 -8.93
CA ASP A 26 19.03 30.93 -9.51
C ASP A 26 20.00 29.81 -9.12
N LEU A 27 21.16 30.15 -8.55
CA LEU A 27 22.19 29.20 -8.18
C LEU A 27 21.84 28.47 -6.87
N GLY A 28 21.90 27.14 -6.91
CA GLY A 28 21.76 26.29 -5.73
C GLY A 28 23.05 26.23 -4.90
N THR A 29 22.92 25.80 -3.64
CA THR A 29 24.08 25.59 -2.75
C THR A 29 24.13 24.16 -2.23
N ALA A 30 25.33 23.58 -2.23
CA ALA A 30 25.63 22.27 -1.66
C ALA A 30 26.96 22.36 -0.89
N GLY A 31 27.12 21.52 0.12
CA GLY A 31 28.36 21.47 0.91
C GLY A 31 29.45 20.70 0.18
N VAL A 32 29.10 19.55 -0.38
CA VAL A 32 30.03 18.66 -1.10
C VAL A 32 29.39 18.21 -2.41
N VAL A 33 30.16 18.30 -3.49
CA VAL A 33 29.80 17.72 -4.79
C VAL A 33 30.99 16.91 -5.27
N GLU A 34 30.89 15.59 -5.24
CA GLU A 34 31.98 14.73 -5.68
C GLU A 34 31.50 13.46 -6.38
N ALA A 35 32.35 12.93 -7.26
CA ALA A 35 32.09 11.67 -7.92
C ALA A 35 32.75 10.53 -7.15
N ARG A 36 31.95 9.63 -6.57
CA ARG A 36 32.43 8.43 -5.89
C ARG A 36 32.16 7.20 -6.76
N LYS A 37 33.10 6.25 -6.76
CA LYS A 37 32.88 4.94 -7.38
C LYS A 37 32.27 4.00 -6.34
N ILE A 38 31.10 3.47 -6.64
CA ILE A 38 30.39 2.51 -5.78
C ILE A 38 30.18 1.24 -6.61
N GLY A 39 30.87 0.16 -6.22
CA GLY A 39 30.92 -1.04 -7.07
C GLY A 39 31.67 -0.76 -8.36
N GLU A 40 31.03 -1.00 -9.51
CA GLU A 40 31.60 -0.72 -10.83
C GLU A 40 31.20 0.66 -11.37
N ASP A 41 30.18 1.28 -10.80
CA ASP A 41 29.58 2.52 -11.28
C ASP A 41 30.19 3.76 -10.64
N LYS A 42 30.29 4.84 -11.42
CA LYS A 42 30.69 6.17 -10.95
C LYS A 42 29.44 7.02 -10.78
N MET A 43 29.16 7.42 -9.55
CA MET A 43 27.97 8.21 -9.18
C MET A 43 28.39 9.58 -8.64
N ILE A 44 27.57 10.60 -8.86
CA ILE A 44 27.78 11.96 -8.33
C ILE A 44 26.97 12.10 -7.05
N PHE A 45 27.65 12.44 -5.95
CA PHE A 45 27.05 12.71 -4.65
C PHE A 45 27.01 14.22 -4.43
N VAL A 46 25.81 14.73 -4.17
CA VAL A 46 25.57 16.13 -3.81
C VAL A 46 25.03 16.13 -2.37
N GLU A 47 25.88 16.52 -1.43
CA GLU A 47 25.63 16.41 0.02
C GLU A 47 25.74 17.77 0.71
N GLY A 48 25.15 17.89 1.91
CA GLY A 48 25.23 19.11 2.73
C GLY A 48 24.39 20.28 2.20
N CYS A 49 23.27 19.99 1.52
CA CYS A 49 22.29 21.02 1.15
C CYS A 49 21.57 21.54 2.41
N LYS A 50 21.33 22.85 2.52
CA LYS A 50 20.82 23.49 3.75
C LYS A 50 19.39 23.06 4.13
N ASN A 51 18.50 22.93 3.16
CA ASN A 51 17.11 22.53 3.38
C ASN A 51 16.58 21.75 2.15
N PRO A 52 17.04 20.50 1.96
CA PRO A 52 16.76 19.76 0.75
C PRO A 52 15.28 19.33 0.73
N ARG A 53 14.53 19.77 -0.29
CA ARG A 53 13.17 19.28 -0.57
C ARG A 53 13.15 18.01 -1.42
N SER A 54 14.33 17.43 -1.67
CA SER A 54 14.53 16.17 -2.37
C SER A 54 15.79 15.53 -1.82
N VAL A 55 15.72 14.24 -1.49
CA VAL A 55 16.82 13.44 -0.98
C VAL A 55 16.93 12.15 -1.78
N GLY A 56 18.15 11.63 -1.90
CA GLY A 56 18.41 10.33 -2.53
C GLY A 56 18.73 9.28 -1.47
N ILE A 57 18.16 8.09 -1.60
CA ILE A 57 18.47 6.93 -0.76
C ILE A 57 19.16 5.91 -1.66
N LEU A 58 20.41 5.57 -1.35
CA LEU A 58 21.17 4.57 -2.09
C LEU A 58 21.01 3.20 -1.43
N ILE A 59 20.23 2.32 -2.06
CA ILE A 59 20.05 0.94 -1.63
C ILE A 59 21.06 0.05 -2.36
N ARG A 60 21.68 -0.88 -1.64
CA ARG A 60 22.58 -1.89 -2.22
C ARG A 60 22.24 -3.26 -1.66
N ALA A 61 22.11 -4.25 -2.54
CA ALA A 61 21.95 -5.64 -2.15
C ALA A 61 22.74 -6.55 -3.11
N GLY A 62 22.98 -7.79 -2.68
CA GLY A 62 23.74 -8.76 -3.48
C GLY A 62 22.97 -9.34 -4.68
N LEU A 63 21.63 -9.19 -4.69
CA LEU A 63 20.75 -9.67 -5.76
C LEU A 63 19.78 -8.56 -6.13
N GLU A 64 19.47 -8.42 -7.41
CA GLU A 64 18.53 -7.42 -7.95
C GLU A 64 17.16 -7.49 -7.26
N ARG A 65 16.59 -8.69 -7.12
CA ARG A 65 15.32 -8.90 -6.41
C ARG A 65 15.29 -8.36 -4.98
N MET A 66 16.44 -8.31 -4.29
CA MET A 66 16.52 -7.76 -2.93
C MET A 66 16.55 -6.24 -2.94
N VAL A 67 17.13 -5.63 -3.99
CA VAL A 67 17.07 -4.18 -4.21
C VAL A 67 15.63 -3.77 -4.47
N ASP A 68 14.94 -4.47 -5.38
CA ASP A 68 13.54 -4.20 -5.71
C ASP A 68 12.63 -4.29 -4.47
N GLU A 69 12.82 -5.32 -3.64
CA GLU A 69 12.05 -5.50 -2.41
C GLU A 69 12.36 -4.41 -1.38
N ALA A 70 13.64 -4.05 -1.22
CA ALA A 70 14.03 -2.98 -0.31
C ALA A 70 13.51 -1.60 -0.77
N GLU A 71 13.49 -1.33 -2.08
CA GLU A 71 12.89 -0.11 -2.64
C GLU A 71 11.38 -0.06 -2.35
N ARG A 72 10.66 -1.16 -2.58
CA ARG A 72 9.23 -1.28 -2.26
C ARG A 72 8.98 -1.04 -0.76
N ALA A 73 9.68 -1.76 0.11
CA ALA A 73 9.54 -1.62 1.56
C ALA A 73 9.85 -0.19 2.07
N MET A 74 10.87 0.46 1.50
CA MET A 74 11.17 1.86 1.82
C MET A 74 10.07 2.82 1.36
N THR A 75 9.51 2.58 0.17
CA THR A 75 8.40 3.38 -0.37
C THR A 75 7.16 3.25 0.50
N ASP A 76 6.82 2.03 0.92
CA ASP A 76 5.69 1.76 1.80
C ASP A 76 5.87 2.44 3.17
N ALA A 77 7.06 2.31 3.77
CA ALA A 77 7.38 2.94 5.05
C ALA A 77 7.29 4.48 4.99
N LEU A 78 7.83 5.09 3.93
CA LEU A 78 7.75 6.55 3.74
C LEU A 78 6.30 7.01 3.51
N SER A 79 5.50 6.22 2.81
CA SER A 79 4.07 6.54 2.58
C SER A 79 3.29 6.53 3.89
N VAL A 80 3.50 5.52 4.74
CA VAL A 80 2.89 5.43 6.08
C VAL A 80 3.29 6.62 6.95
N VAL A 81 4.57 7.02 6.94
CA VAL A 81 5.02 8.19 7.70
C VAL A 81 4.39 9.48 7.17
N SER A 82 4.25 9.61 5.85
CA SER A 82 3.56 10.74 5.21
C SER A 82 2.10 10.83 5.68
N ASP A 83 1.39 9.71 5.68
CA ASP A 83 -0.01 9.66 6.13
C ASP A 83 -0.17 10.14 7.57
N VAL A 84 0.74 9.73 8.47
CA VAL A 84 0.73 10.17 9.87
C VAL A 84 1.01 11.67 9.99
N ILE A 85 1.97 12.19 9.24
CA ILE A 85 2.31 13.63 9.27
C ILE A 85 1.13 14.47 8.76
N GLU A 86 0.43 14.02 7.73
CA GLU A 86 -0.68 14.75 7.12
C GLU A 86 -1.97 14.67 7.95
N HIS A 87 -2.32 13.48 8.47
CA HIS A 87 -3.62 13.23 9.12
C HIS A 87 -3.56 13.24 10.65
N ASN A 88 -2.37 13.11 11.26
CA ASN A 88 -2.12 13.17 12.70
C ASN A 88 -3.01 12.26 13.56
N LYS A 89 -3.40 11.08 13.04
CA LYS A 89 -4.19 10.08 13.75
C LYS A 89 -3.58 8.69 13.57
N ILE A 90 -3.40 8.01 14.69
CA ILE A 90 -2.87 6.65 14.75
C ILE A 90 -3.76 5.77 15.62
N VAL A 91 -3.72 4.47 15.37
CA VAL A 91 -4.46 3.44 16.09
C VAL A 91 -3.54 2.26 16.41
N ALA A 92 -3.95 1.39 17.33
CA ALA A 92 -3.20 0.19 17.65
C ALA A 92 -3.26 -0.82 16.49
N GLY A 93 -2.13 -1.48 16.19
CA GLY A 93 -2.09 -2.54 15.18
C GLY A 93 -2.43 -3.92 15.73
N GLY A 94 -2.00 -4.96 15.02
CA GLY A 94 -2.17 -6.35 15.48
C GLY A 94 -3.61 -6.86 15.48
N GLY A 95 -4.49 -6.25 14.68
CA GLY A 95 -5.90 -6.62 14.61
C GLY A 95 -6.78 -6.02 15.72
N ALA A 96 -6.23 -5.18 16.60
CA ALA A 96 -6.96 -4.56 17.71
C ALA A 96 -8.16 -3.72 17.22
N VAL A 97 -7.92 -2.89 16.20
CA VAL A 97 -8.95 -2.01 15.62
C VAL A 97 -10.09 -2.81 15.00
N GLU A 98 -9.77 -3.89 14.29
CA GLU A 98 -10.75 -4.77 13.67
C GLU A 98 -11.66 -5.44 14.70
N VAL A 99 -11.10 -5.89 15.84
CA VAL A 99 -11.88 -6.48 16.94
C VAL A 99 -12.79 -5.43 17.58
N GLU A 100 -12.30 -4.21 17.84
CA GLU A 100 -13.13 -3.15 18.41
C GLU A 100 -14.27 -2.75 17.46
N ILE A 101 -13.99 -2.63 16.15
CA ILE A 101 -15.02 -2.38 15.14
C ILE A 101 -16.07 -3.50 15.16
N ALA A 102 -15.65 -4.77 15.19
CA ALA A 102 -16.57 -5.89 15.21
C ALA A 102 -17.45 -5.93 16.46
N LYS A 103 -16.90 -5.56 17.63
CA LYS A 103 -17.65 -5.43 18.89
C LYS A 103 -18.73 -4.34 18.78
N GLU A 104 -18.35 -3.12 18.40
CA GLU A 104 -19.28 -1.99 18.23
C GLU A 104 -20.39 -2.30 17.21
N LEU A 105 -20.05 -3.00 16.12
CA LEU A 105 -21.03 -3.45 15.13
C LEU A 105 -22.04 -4.45 15.70
N ARG A 106 -21.61 -5.40 16.54
CA ARG A 106 -22.53 -6.36 17.18
C ARG A 106 -23.45 -5.67 18.19
N ASP A 107 -22.93 -4.74 18.97
CA ASP A 107 -23.74 -3.91 19.89
C ASP A 107 -24.75 -3.05 19.14
N TYR A 108 -24.38 -2.55 17.96
CA TYR A 108 -25.29 -1.84 17.07
C TYR A 108 -26.33 -2.78 16.46
N ALA A 109 -25.93 -3.97 16.00
CA ALA A 109 -26.83 -4.95 15.39
C ALA A 109 -28.00 -5.32 16.30
N ALA A 110 -27.74 -5.51 17.60
CA ALA A 110 -28.74 -5.83 18.61
C ALA A 110 -29.82 -4.73 18.77
N LYS A 111 -29.48 -3.47 18.46
CA LYS A 111 -30.41 -2.33 18.53
C LYS A 111 -31.29 -2.22 17.28
N VAL A 112 -30.82 -2.71 16.13
CA VAL A 112 -31.53 -2.64 14.84
C VAL A 112 -32.59 -3.75 14.74
N GLY A 113 -32.20 -5.00 14.99
CA GLY A 113 -33.09 -6.17 14.84
C GLY A 113 -33.39 -6.56 13.39
N GLY A 114 -34.26 -7.56 13.21
CA GLY A 114 -34.77 -7.95 11.89
C GLY A 114 -33.74 -8.65 11.00
N ARG A 115 -33.83 -8.43 9.68
CA ARG A 115 -32.90 -9.05 8.71
C ARG A 115 -31.59 -8.28 8.62
N GLU A 116 -31.65 -6.98 8.90
CA GLU A 116 -30.54 -6.05 8.92
C GLU A 116 -29.54 -6.41 10.02
N GLN A 117 -30.01 -6.87 11.19
CA GLN A 117 -29.15 -7.40 12.25
C GLN A 117 -28.21 -8.50 11.73
N LEU A 118 -28.72 -9.48 10.99
CA LEU A 118 -27.93 -10.59 10.45
C LEU A 118 -26.85 -10.09 9.49
N ALA A 119 -27.14 -9.05 8.70
CA ALA A 119 -26.16 -8.46 7.79
C ALA A 119 -25.04 -7.71 8.54
N ILE A 120 -25.39 -7.00 9.61
CA ILE A 120 -24.41 -6.29 10.45
C ILE A 120 -23.50 -7.29 11.18
N GLU A 121 -24.08 -8.37 11.73
CA GLU A 121 -23.31 -9.44 12.39
C GLU A 121 -22.37 -10.13 11.39
N ALA A 122 -22.83 -10.44 10.18
CA ALA A 122 -21.98 -11.01 9.13
C ALA A 122 -20.83 -10.06 8.72
N PHE A 123 -21.07 -8.75 8.71
CA PHE A 123 -20.02 -7.77 8.45
C PHE A 123 -19.00 -7.71 9.59
N ALA A 124 -19.44 -7.79 10.86
CA ALA A 124 -18.54 -7.87 12.01
C ALA A 124 -17.64 -9.11 11.95
N ASP A 125 -18.21 -10.27 11.59
CA ASP A 125 -17.44 -11.51 11.41
C ASP A 125 -16.45 -11.40 10.24
N ALA A 126 -16.82 -10.69 9.17
CA ALA A 126 -15.93 -10.44 8.03
C ALA A 126 -14.74 -9.54 8.41
N ILE A 127 -14.92 -8.57 9.31
CA ILE A 127 -13.81 -7.72 9.79
C ILE A 127 -12.82 -8.53 10.65
N GLU A 128 -13.31 -9.44 11.50
CA GLU A 128 -12.47 -10.31 12.33
C GLU A 128 -11.66 -11.35 11.55
N ILE A 129 -11.88 -11.50 10.23
CA ILE A 129 -11.02 -12.35 9.41
C ILE A 129 -9.56 -11.88 9.46
N ILE A 130 -9.32 -10.57 9.61
CA ILE A 130 -7.98 -9.98 9.61
C ILE A 130 -7.14 -10.49 10.79
N PRO A 131 -7.55 -10.32 12.06
CA PRO A 131 -6.82 -10.88 13.20
C PRO A 131 -6.77 -12.42 13.17
N ARG A 132 -7.81 -13.08 12.66
CA ARG A 132 -7.84 -14.55 12.51
C ARG A 132 -6.76 -15.04 11.55
N THR A 133 -6.65 -14.43 10.37
CA THR A 133 -5.64 -14.75 9.36
C THR A 133 -4.25 -14.37 9.86
N LEU A 134 -4.10 -13.29 10.62
CA LEU A 134 -2.84 -12.95 11.27
C LEU A 134 -2.38 -14.05 12.24
N ALA A 135 -3.29 -14.56 13.08
CA ALA A 135 -3.01 -15.67 13.99
C ALA A 135 -2.65 -16.97 13.24
N GLU A 136 -3.39 -17.30 12.19
CA GLU A 136 -3.13 -18.48 11.35
C GLU A 136 -1.75 -18.42 10.69
N ASN A 137 -1.39 -17.28 10.09
CA ASN A 137 -0.08 -17.07 9.47
C ASN A 137 1.07 -17.11 10.47
N ALA A 138 0.80 -16.77 11.74
CA ALA A 138 1.76 -16.87 12.83
C ALA A 138 1.86 -18.30 13.41
N GLY A 139 1.06 -19.25 12.94
CA GLY A 139 1.01 -20.63 13.46
C GLY A 139 0.33 -20.76 14.82
N LEU A 140 -0.47 -19.77 15.22
CA LEU A 140 -1.27 -19.79 16.45
C LEU A 140 -2.63 -20.45 16.19
N GLU A 141 -3.31 -20.89 17.25
CA GLU A 141 -4.68 -21.40 17.13
C GLU A 141 -5.66 -20.22 16.97
N PRO A 142 -6.28 -20.03 15.77
CA PRO A 142 -7.01 -18.79 15.49
C PRO A 142 -8.27 -18.65 16.34
N ILE A 143 -8.90 -19.75 16.76
CA ILE A 143 -10.09 -19.73 17.60
C ILE A 143 -9.74 -19.19 18.98
N ASP A 144 -8.67 -19.70 19.59
CA ASP A 144 -8.22 -19.30 20.92
C ASP A 144 -7.85 -17.81 20.95
N ILE A 145 -7.11 -17.35 19.94
CA ILE A 145 -6.72 -15.94 19.82
C ILE A 145 -7.92 -15.02 19.66
N ILE A 146 -8.90 -15.36 18.82
CA ILE A 146 -10.11 -14.52 18.65
C ILE A 146 -10.93 -14.47 19.94
N VAL A 147 -11.04 -15.58 20.67
CA VAL A 147 -11.74 -15.62 21.96
C VAL A 147 -11.01 -14.75 22.99
N GLU A 148 -9.69 -14.85 23.06
CA GLU A 148 -8.86 -14.03 23.96
C GLU A 148 -8.96 -12.53 23.63
N LEU A 149 -8.89 -12.18 22.34
CA LEU A 149 -9.06 -10.80 21.87
C LEU A 149 -10.42 -10.24 22.28
N ARG A 150 -11.52 -10.93 21.95
CA ARG A 150 -12.87 -10.48 22.34
C ARG A 150 -12.97 -10.29 23.85
N ALA A 151 -12.48 -11.24 24.64
CA ALA A 151 -12.48 -11.13 26.11
C ALA A 151 -11.62 -9.97 26.63
N ALA A 152 -10.53 -9.61 25.93
CA ALA A 152 -9.70 -8.46 26.26
C ALA A 152 -10.43 -7.14 25.97
N HIS A 153 -11.11 -7.04 24.82
CA HIS A 153 -11.84 -5.85 24.37
C HIS A 153 -13.13 -5.57 25.14
N GLU A 154 -13.67 -6.53 25.89
CA GLU A 154 -14.77 -6.29 26.86
C GLU A 154 -14.32 -5.49 28.09
N LYS A 155 -13.02 -5.37 28.34
CA LYS A 155 -12.48 -4.57 29.46
C LYS A 155 -12.43 -3.09 29.10
N THR A 156 -12.48 -2.22 30.09
CA THR A 156 -12.49 -0.75 29.90
C THR A 156 -11.29 -0.20 29.13
N ASP A 157 -10.12 -0.83 29.28
CA ASP A 157 -8.88 -0.44 28.60
C ASP A 157 -8.47 -1.47 27.53
N GLY A 158 -9.45 -2.17 26.96
CA GLY A 158 -9.24 -3.28 26.03
C GLY A 158 -8.93 -2.88 24.58
N CYS A 159 -9.25 -1.65 24.17
CA CYS A 159 -9.13 -1.21 22.78
C CYS A 159 -7.75 -1.39 22.11
N PRO A 160 -6.59 -1.25 22.80
CA PRO A 160 -5.29 -1.42 22.16
C PRO A 160 -4.80 -2.89 22.14
N MET A 161 -5.59 -3.83 22.65
CA MET A 161 -5.18 -5.23 22.76
C MET A 161 -5.20 -5.89 21.37
N GLY A 162 -4.08 -6.45 20.94
CA GLY A 162 -3.95 -7.08 19.63
C GLY A 162 -3.06 -8.31 19.68
N VAL A 163 -2.99 -9.01 18.56
CA VAL A 163 -2.16 -10.22 18.42
C VAL A 163 -0.70 -9.81 18.27
N ASN A 164 0.11 -10.14 19.27
CA ASN A 164 1.55 -10.12 19.12
C ASN A 164 2.02 -11.45 18.52
N VAL A 165 2.31 -11.45 17.22
CA VAL A 165 2.74 -12.66 16.48
C VAL A 165 4.09 -13.21 16.92
N PHE A 166 4.92 -12.42 17.61
CA PHE A 166 6.21 -12.88 18.11
C PHE A 166 6.09 -13.59 19.46
N THR A 167 5.21 -13.13 20.35
CA THR A 167 4.99 -13.77 21.66
C THR A 167 3.85 -14.79 21.62
N GLY A 168 3.00 -14.73 20.59
CA GLY A 168 1.82 -15.57 20.42
C GLY A 168 0.68 -15.22 21.36
N LYS A 169 0.68 -14.02 21.94
CA LYS A 169 -0.26 -13.59 22.98
C LYS A 169 -1.03 -12.34 22.58
N VAL A 170 -2.16 -12.12 23.24
CA VAL A 170 -2.89 -10.86 23.17
C VAL A 170 -2.27 -9.86 24.14
N GLU A 171 -1.71 -8.78 23.59
CA GLU A 171 -0.95 -7.77 24.33
C GLU A 171 -1.38 -6.37 23.89
N ASP A 172 -1.04 -5.36 24.69
CA ASP A 172 -1.25 -3.96 24.32
C ASP A 172 -0.28 -3.57 23.20
N MET A 173 -0.79 -3.54 21.98
CA MET A 173 0.01 -3.29 20.78
C MET A 173 0.47 -1.84 20.69
N TYR A 174 -0.30 -0.91 21.27
CA TYR A 174 0.06 0.50 21.31
C TYR A 174 1.30 0.72 22.19
N ASN A 175 1.30 0.14 23.39
CA ASN A 175 2.44 0.20 24.32
C ASN A 175 3.65 -0.59 23.80
N ASN A 176 3.43 -1.64 23.01
CA ASN A 176 4.48 -2.36 22.28
C ASN A 176 5.03 -1.58 21.06
N GLY A 177 4.50 -0.38 20.76
CA GLY A 177 4.95 0.47 19.66
C GLY A 177 4.45 0.05 18.28
N VAL A 178 3.47 -0.86 18.21
CA VAL A 178 2.85 -1.31 16.97
C VAL A 178 1.60 -0.46 16.71
N VAL A 179 1.79 0.57 15.89
CA VAL A 179 0.75 1.54 15.53
C VAL A 179 0.58 1.64 14.03
N GLU A 180 -0.63 1.98 13.61
CA GLU A 180 -1.00 2.12 12.20
C GLU A 180 -1.69 3.48 11.98
N PRO A 181 -1.56 4.12 10.81
CA PRO A 181 -2.30 5.34 10.50
C PRO A 181 -3.79 5.05 10.41
N ALA A 182 -4.62 5.85 11.07
CA ALA A 182 -6.07 5.65 11.07
C ALA A 182 -6.67 5.72 9.65
N ILE A 183 -6.12 6.61 8.80
CA ILE A 183 -6.58 6.81 7.42
C ILE A 183 -6.47 5.53 6.58
N VAL A 184 -5.44 4.71 6.80
CA VAL A 184 -5.24 3.45 6.09
C VAL A 184 -6.38 2.48 6.41
N LYS A 185 -6.78 2.40 7.69
CA LYS A 185 -7.90 1.54 8.12
C LYS A 185 -9.24 2.03 7.59
N GLU A 186 -9.49 3.34 7.65
CA GLU A 186 -10.70 3.94 7.09
C GLU A 186 -10.84 3.65 5.59
N GLN A 187 -9.77 3.84 4.82
CA GLN A 187 -9.76 3.56 3.39
C GLN A 187 -9.93 2.06 3.10
N ALA A 188 -9.25 1.19 3.83
CA ALA A 188 -9.38 -0.26 3.65
C ALA A 188 -10.83 -0.73 3.81
N VAL A 189 -11.50 -0.33 4.90
CA VAL A 189 -12.90 -0.68 5.16
C VAL A 189 -13.83 -0.09 4.10
N LYS A 190 -13.61 1.17 3.71
CA LYS A 190 -14.41 1.85 2.69
C LYS A 190 -14.30 1.17 1.32
N SER A 191 -13.07 0.94 0.85
CA SER A 191 -12.81 0.31 -0.44
C SER A 191 -13.31 -1.13 -0.49
N ALA A 192 -13.16 -1.89 0.60
CA ALA A 192 -13.70 -3.25 0.69
C ALA A 192 -15.23 -3.24 0.63
N THR A 193 -15.89 -2.32 1.34
CA THR A 193 -17.35 -2.20 1.37
C THR A 193 -17.91 -1.80 0.00
N GLU A 194 -17.29 -0.83 -0.67
CA GLU A 194 -17.67 -0.41 -2.03
C GLU A 194 -17.55 -1.57 -3.02
N SER A 195 -16.42 -2.29 -2.96
CA SER A 195 -16.16 -3.44 -3.85
C SER A 195 -17.16 -4.57 -3.62
N ALA A 196 -17.38 -4.96 -2.36
CA ALA A 196 -18.38 -5.98 -2.01
C ALA A 196 -19.78 -5.58 -2.47
N SER A 197 -20.17 -4.32 -2.24
CA SER A 197 -21.47 -3.79 -2.66
C SER A 197 -21.63 -3.76 -4.18
N MET A 198 -20.57 -3.50 -4.95
CA MET A 198 -20.61 -3.61 -6.42
C MET A 198 -20.88 -5.04 -6.85
N ILE A 199 -20.15 -6.01 -6.29
CA ILE A 199 -20.31 -7.42 -6.66
C ILE A 199 -21.69 -7.95 -6.28
N LEU A 200 -22.16 -7.67 -5.05
CA LEU A 200 -23.46 -8.14 -4.56
C LEU A 200 -24.66 -7.57 -5.35
N ARG A 201 -24.47 -6.44 -6.05
CA ARG A 201 -25.52 -5.84 -6.90
C ARG A 201 -25.61 -6.46 -8.28
N ILE A 202 -24.64 -7.27 -8.70
CA ILE A 202 -24.67 -7.95 -10.00
C ILE A 202 -25.62 -9.14 -9.88
N ASP A 203 -26.69 -9.11 -10.68
CA ASP A 203 -27.69 -10.17 -10.77
C ASP A 203 -27.38 -11.18 -11.89
N ASP A 204 -26.76 -10.74 -12.99
CA ASP A 204 -26.37 -11.61 -14.11
C ASP A 204 -25.06 -11.17 -14.77
N VAL A 205 -24.29 -12.14 -15.27
CA VAL A 205 -23.01 -11.93 -15.97
C VAL A 205 -23.09 -12.55 -17.35
N ILE A 206 -23.25 -11.71 -18.38
CA ILE A 206 -23.27 -12.16 -19.77
C ILE A 206 -21.85 -12.17 -20.31
N ALA A 207 -21.25 -13.36 -20.41
CA ALA A 207 -19.97 -13.55 -21.05
C ALA A 207 -20.11 -13.52 -22.58
N ALA A 208 -19.55 -12.50 -23.23
CA ALA A 208 -19.44 -12.47 -24.68
C ALA A 208 -18.44 -13.54 -25.17
N SER A 209 -18.84 -14.35 -26.13
CA SER A 209 -17.91 -15.25 -26.82
C SER A 209 -17.08 -14.44 -27.82
N LYS A 210 -15.80 -14.79 -27.97
CA LYS A 210 -14.94 -14.20 -29.01
C LYS A 210 -15.65 -14.38 -30.36
N PRO A 211 -15.77 -13.32 -31.19
CA PRO A 211 -16.29 -13.48 -32.54
C PRO A 211 -15.48 -14.56 -33.24
N LYS A 212 -16.17 -15.53 -33.85
CA LYS A 212 -15.52 -16.56 -34.66
C LYS A 212 -14.73 -15.82 -35.75
N GLU A 213 -13.42 -16.00 -35.77
CA GLU A 213 -12.61 -15.59 -36.91
C GLU A 213 -13.22 -16.22 -38.17
N GLU A 214 -13.68 -15.38 -39.08
CA GLU A 214 -14.03 -15.83 -40.42
C GLU A 214 -12.77 -16.46 -40.98
N LYS A 215 -12.80 -17.79 -41.21
CA LYS A 215 -11.74 -18.46 -41.96
C LYS A 215 -11.59 -17.69 -43.27
N GLU A 216 -10.45 -17.04 -43.45
CA GLU A 216 -10.09 -16.45 -44.74
C GLU A 216 -10.34 -17.52 -45.80
N LYS A 217 -11.23 -17.23 -46.75
CA LYS A 217 -11.39 -18.06 -47.93
C LYS A 217 -10.04 -18.06 -48.64
N GLU A 218 -9.37 -19.21 -48.65
CA GLU A 218 -8.20 -19.44 -49.50
C GLU A 218 -8.54 -18.94 -50.91
N LYS A 219 -7.81 -17.92 -51.39
CA LYS A 219 -7.92 -17.49 -52.77
C LYS A 219 -7.48 -18.66 -53.66
N PRO A 220 -8.22 -19.01 -54.72
CA PRO A 220 -7.76 -20.01 -55.67
C PRO A 220 -6.46 -19.52 -56.34
N PRO A 221 -5.54 -20.43 -56.70
CA PRO A 221 -4.28 -20.05 -57.33
C PRO A 221 -4.57 -19.37 -58.67
N SER A 222 -3.99 -18.19 -58.87
CA SER A 222 -4.02 -17.47 -60.15
C SER A 222 -3.22 -18.27 -61.18
N GLU A 223 -3.90 -18.73 -62.24
CA GLU A 223 -3.25 -19.21 -63.45
C GLU A 223 -2.52 -18.01 -64.09
N THR A 224 -1.19 -17.99 -63.99
CA THR A 224 -0.36 -17.16 -64.87
C THR A 224 -0.37 -17.81 -66.24
N GLU A 225 -1.09 -17.20 -67.18
CA GLU A 225 -1.01 -17.46 -68.61
C GLU A 225 0.44 -17.29 -69.07
N SER A 226 0.89 -18.30 -69.82
CA SER A 226 2.10 -18.33 -70.61
C SER A 226 1.95 -17.40 -71.83
N GLU A 227 2.67 -16.27 -71.84
CA GLU A 227 2.95 -15.55 -73.08
C GLU A 227 4.28 -16.08 -73.66
N GLU A 228 4.19 -16.83 -74.76
CA GLU A 228 5.28 -17.02 -75.71
C GLU A 228 5.40 -15.76 -76.59
N PHE A 229 6.58 -15.13 -76.61
CA PHE A 229 7.37 -14.79 -77.81
C PHE A 229 8.77 -14.33 -77.40
#